data_AF-A0AAP8GFX8-F1
#
_entry.id   AF-A0AAP8GFX8-F1
#
_cell.length_a   1.000
_cell.length_b   1.000
_cell.length_c   1.000
_cell.angle_alpha   90.00
_cell.angle_beta   90.00
_cell.angle_gamma   90.00
#
_symmetry.space_group_name_H-M   'P 1'
#
loop_
_entity.id
_entity.type
_entity.pdbx_description
1 polymer ?
#
loop_
_entity_poly.entity_id
_entity_poly.type
_entity_poly.pdbx_seq_one_letter_code
_entity_poly.pdbx_strand_id
1 'polypeptide(L)'
;LIQQWLFLNPNHNLNQSVSLAFNTMASFLTNTNLQHYAGETDLSYLTQMCVITFLMFTSAASGYAVCIAMLRRLTGMTDVIGNFYQDITRFIVRVLIPFALIISLFLISQGTPQTLKGNLVIETLSGVKQTIAYGPMASLESIKHLGTNGGGFLGANASTPFENPTYWSNYAEALSMMLIPGSLVFLFGRMLKTKLQIHPHAIMIFVAMFVMFIGFLVTCLYVEFAGNPVLHHLGIAGGNMEGKETRFGIGLSALFTTITTAFTTGTVNNMHDSLTPLGGMV
;
A
#
# COMPACT_ATOMS: atom_id res chain seq x y z
N LEU A 1 15.87 15.35 -9.70
CA LEU A 1 16.65 16.54 -10.15
C LEU A 1 16.99 16.57 -11.64
N ILE A 2 16.97 15.44 -12.36
CA ILE A 2 17.25 15.41 -13.80
C ILE A 2 16.14 14.75 -14.63
N GLN A 3 15.03 14.35 -13.98
CA GLN A 3 13.97 13.54 -14.59
C GLN A 3 13.37 14.16 -15.86
N GLN A 4 13.31 15.48 -15.93
CA GLN A 4 12.67 16.18 -17.06
C GLN A 4 13.38 15.91 -18.40
N TRP A 5 14.67 15.58 -18.37
CA TRP A 5 15.49 15.32 -19.54
C TRP A 5 15.66 13.83 -19.85
N LEU A 6 15.08 12.94 -19.03
CA LEU A 6 15.21 11.50 -19.21
C LEU A 6 14.11 10.95 -20.14
N PHE A 7 14.38 9.76 -20.70
CA PHE A 7 13.41 9.01 -21.49
C PHE A 7 12.26 8.49 -20.62
N LEU A 8 11.16 8.04 -21.23
CA LEU A 8 9.91 7.66 -20.54
C LEU A 8 9.34 8.80 -19.67
N ASN A 9 9.32 10.01 -20.23
CA ASN A 9 8.61 11.17 -19.70
C ASN A 9 7.55 11.67 -20.70
N PRO A 10 6.52 10.86 -21.05
CA PRO A 10 5.56 11.21 -22.10
C PRO A 10 4.66 12.39 -21.72
N ASN A 11 4.55 12.71 -20.43
CA ASN A 11 3.76 13.82 -19.92
C ASN A 11 4.59 15.11 -19.75
N HIS A 12 5.88 15.08 -20.07
CA HIS A 12 6.81 16.22 -19.91
C HIS A 12 6.86 16.77 -18.48
N ASN A 13 6.78 15.88 -17.48
CA ASN A 13 6.84 16.25 -16.06
C ASN A 13 8.20 16.89 -15.75
N LEU A 14 8.15 18.02 -15.03
CA LEU A 14 9.32 18.81 -14.69
C LEU A 14 10.11 18.20 -13.54
N ASN A 15 11.31 18.73 -13.28
CA ASN A 15 12.07 18.35 -12.10
C ASN A 15 11.36 18.83 -10.81
N GLN A 16 11.21 17.94 -9.83
CA GLN A 16 10.90 18.34 -8.46
C GLN A 16 11.96 19.31 -7.91
N SER A 17 11.54 20.18 -6.99
CA SER A 17 12.45 21.00 -6.20
C SER A 17 13.41 20.11 -5.39
N VAL A 18 14.55 20.65 -4.97
CA VAL A 18 15.57 19.88 -4.22
C VAL A 18 15.01 19.33 -2.91
N SER A 19 14.25 20.14 -2.17
CA SER A 19 13.62 19.72 -0.92
C SER A 19 12.59 18.60 -1.12
N LEU A 20 11.76 18.71 -2.17
CA LEU A 20 10.76 17.68 -2.48
C LEU A 20 11.41 16.38 -2.96
N ALA A 21 12.44 16.46 -3.79
CA ALA A 21 13.18 15.30 -4.26
C ALA A 21 13.88 14.59 -3.09
N PHE A 22 14.45 15.35 -2.14
CA PHE A 22 15.04 14.78 -0.91
C PHE A 22 13.99 14.09 -0.04
N ASN A 23 12.85 14.76 0.22
CA ASN A 23 11.77 14.17 0.99
C ASN A 23 11.23 12.89 0.34
N THR A 24 10.98 12.90 -0.97
CA THR A 24 10.53 11.74 -1.75
C THR A 24 11.54 10.60 -1.65
N MET A 25 12.83 10.86 -1.88
CA MET A 25 13.87 9.82 -1.77
C MET A 25 13.97 9.24 -0.36
N ALA A 26 14.00 10.07 0.67
CA ALA A 26 14.08 9.62 2.05
C ALA A 26 12.86 8.75 2.41
N SER A 27 11.67 9.24 2.06
CA SER A 27 10.39 8.58 2.32
C SER A 27 10.29 7.17 1.72
N PHE A 28 10.70 7.00 0.46
CA PHE A 28 10.68 5.68 -0.19
C PHE A 28 11.82 4.77 0.27
N LEU A 29 12.98 5.35 0.60
CA LEU A 29 14.09 4.59 1.18
C LEU A 29 13.74 4.04 2.58
N THR A 30 12.96 4.78 3.37
CA THR A 30 12.52 4.38 4.72
C THR A 30 11.24 3.54 4.72
N ASN A 31 10.78 3.06 3.56
CA ASN A 31 9.54 2.27 3.43
C ASN A 31 8.29 3.00 3.98
N THR A 32 8.30 4.33 3.98
CA THR A 32 7.22 5.17 4.52
C THR A 32 6.31 5.66 3.40
N ASN A 33 6.93 6.04 2.29
CA ASN A 33 6.30 6.51 1.07
C ASN A 33 5.24 7.61 1.27
N LEU A 34 5.46 8.47 2.27
CA LEU A 34 4.85 9.80 2.39
C LEU A 34 5.00 10.57 1.08
N GLN A 35 3.92 11.22 0.64
CA GLN A 35 3.82 11.98 -0.60
C GLN A 35 3.40 13.42 -0.30
N HIS A 36 4.27 14.39 -0.58
CA HIS A 36 3.95 15.82 -0.66
C HIS A 36 3.84 16.29 -2.12
N TYR A 37 3.42 15.39 -3.00
CA TYR A 37 3.38 15.56 -4.45
C TYR A 37 2.24 14.73 -5.03
N ALA A 38 1.81 15.05 -6.25
CA ALA A 38 0.90 14.22 -7.02
C ALA A 38 1.70 13.47 -8.09
N GLY A 39 1.68 12.14 -8.05
CA GLY A 39 2.60 11.33 -8.87
C GLY A 39 2.38 11.47 -10.38
N GLU A 40 1.16 11.79 -10.81
CA GLU A 40 0.81 12.06 -12.20
C GLU A 40 1.44 13.33 -12.78
N THR A 41 1.72 14.34 -11.96
CA THR A 41 2.27 15.64 -12.38
C THR A 41 3.73 15.82 -12.00
N ASP A 42 4.18 15.22 -10.89
CA ASP A 42 5.51 15.48 -10.33
C ASP A 42 6.56 14.43 -10.70
N LEU A 43 6.15 13.22 -11.13
CA LEU A 43 7.08 12.14 -11.42
C LEU A 43 6.96 11.66 -12.87
N SER A 44 8.09 11.49 -13.55
CA SER A 44 8.13 10.81 -14.85
C SER A 44 7.90 9.31 -14.69
N TYR A 45 7.48 8.61 -15.75
CA TYR A 45 7.30 7.15 -15.68
C TYR A 45 8.61 6.43 -15.41
N LEU A 46 9.73 6.94 -15.94
CA LEU A 46 11.05 6.39 -15.59
C LEU A 46 11.34 6.49 -14.09
N THR A 47 11.00 7.63 -13.47
CA THR A 47 11.19 7.81 -12.03
C THR A 47 10.27 6.88 -11.24
N GLN A 48 9.00 6.76 -11.63
CA GLN A 48 8.07 5.81 -11.02
C GLN A 48 8.60 4.36 -11.12
N MET A 49 9.10 3.94 -12.28
CA MET A 49 9.54 2.56 -12.50
C MET A 49 10.91 2.25 -11.90
N CYS A 50 11.92 3.09 -12.14
CA CYS A 50 13.31 2.77 -11.84
C CYS A 50 13.79 3.30 -10.49
N VAL A 51 13.08 4.28 -9.91
CA VAL A 51 13.43 4.83 -8.60
C VAL A 51 12.39 4.42 -7.57
N ILE A 52 11.13 4.81 -7.76
CA ILE A 52 10.06 4.56 -6.79
C ILE A 52 9.82 3.07 -6.59
N THR A 53 9.45 2.34 -7.64
CA THR A 53 9.21 0.89 -7.56
C THR A 53 10.45 0.13 -7.10
N PHE A 54 11.65 0.51 -7.56
CA PHE A 54 12.91 -0.08 -7.09
C PHE A 54 13.10 0.08 -5.57
N LEU A 55 12.88 1.29 -5.06
CA LEU A 55 12.97 1.57 -3.62
C LEU A 55 11.94 0.74 -2.87
N MET A 56 10.69 0.64 -3.35
CA MET A 56 9.66 -0.19 -2.71
C MET A 56 10.05 -1.66 -2.53
N PHE A 57 10.76 -2.25 -3.51
CA PHE A 57 11.26 -3.62 -3.39
C PHE A 57 12.41 -3.70 -2.38
N THR A 58 13.35 -2.78 -2.45
CA THR A 58 14.60 -2.83 -1.67
C THR A 58 14.42 -2.40 -0.22
N SER A 59 13.56 -1.43 0.05
CA SER A 59 13.19 -0.97 1.39
C SER A 59 12.48 -2.10 2.16
N ALA A 60 11.45 -2.70 1.56
CA ALA A 60 10.74 -3.84 2.11
C ALA A 60 11.68 -5.02 2.37
N ALA A 61 12.48 -5.41 1.35
CA ALA A 61 13.42 -6.52 1.50
C ALA A 61 14.47 -6.28 2.61
N SER A 62 14.92 -5.04 2.79
CA SER A 62 15.84 -4.68 3.86
C SER A 62 15.21 -4.87 5.24
N GLY A 63 13.97 -4.40 5.43
CA GLY A 63 13.23 -4.59 6.68
C GLY A 63 13.03 -6.08 7.02
N TYR A 64 12.62 -6.88 6.04
CA TYR A 64 12.45 -8.32 6.23
C TYR A 64 13.79 -9.05 6.46
N ALA A 65 14.88 -8.67 5.79
CA ALA A 65 16.19 -9.27 6.04
C ALA A 65 16.65 -9.03 7.49
N VAL A 66 16.47 -7.82 8.02
CA VAL A 66 16.76 -7.50 9.43
C VAL A 66 15.86 -8.30 10.37
N CYS A 67 14.57 -8.38 10.09
CA CYS A 67 13.62 -9.19 10.87
C CYS A 67 14.06 -10.66 10.94
N ILE A 68 14.38 -11.27 9.80
CA ILE A 68 14.82 -12.67 9.75
C ILE A 68 16.14 -12.88 10.50
N ALA A 69 17.10 -11.97 10.37
CA ALA A 69 18.35 -12.04 11.14
C ALA A 69 18.10 -12.00 12.65
N MET A 70 17.18 -11.15 13.10
CA MET A 70 16.74 -11.09 14.50
C MET A 70 16.05 -12.39 14.93
N LEU A 71 15.12 -12.93 14.11
CA LEU A 71 14.45 -14.19 14.41
C LEU A 71 15.44 -15.35 14.58
N ARG A 72 16.44 -15.47 13.69
CA ARG A 72 17.48 -16.52 13.80
C ARG A 72 18.21 -16.48 15.13
N ARG A 73 18.54 -15.27 15.62
CA ARG A 73 19.22 -15.09 16.89
C ARG A 73 18.31 -15.37 18.08
N LEU A 74 17.06 -14.90 18.03
CA LEU A 74 16.08 -15.08 19.10
C LEU A 74 15.67 -16.54 19.28
N THR A 75 15.53 -17.31 18.20
CA THR A 75 15.14 -18.72 18.29
C THR A 75 16.33 -19.66 18.50
N GLY A 76 17.56 -19.16 18.50
CA GLY A 76 18.77 -19.97 18.71
C GLY A 76 19.00 -21.02 17.61
N MET A 77 18.43 -20.82 16.41
CA MET A 77 18.58 -21.78 15.31
C MET A 77 20.02 -21.88 14.79
N THR A 78 20.77 -20.78 14.88
CA THR A 78 22.15 -20.68 14.39
C THR A 78 22.97 -19.76 15.30
N ASP A 79 24.25 -20.08 15.48
CA ASP A 79 25.18 -19.21 16.22
C ASP A 79 25.56 -17.92 15.45
N VAL A 80 25.33 -17.92 14.14
CA VAL A 80 25.56 -16.78 13.23
C VAL A 80 24.22 -16.21 12.72
N ILE A 81 24.15 -14.89 12.54
CA ILE A 81 22.92 -14.17 12.11
C ILE A 81 22.57 -14.34 10.63
N GLY A 82 23.51 -14.83 9.81
CA GLY A 82 23.33 -15.08 8.37
C GLY A 82 24.02 -14.04 7.49
N ASN A 83 23.60 -13.94 6.22
CA ASN A 83 24.17 -13.02 5.24
C ASN A 83 23.06 -12.12 4.65
N PHE A 84 23.19 -10.82 4.91
CA PHE A 84 22.24 -9.80 4.49
C PHE A 84 21.97 -9.80 2.97
N TYR A 85 23.01 -9.85 2.14
CA TYR A 85 22.85 -9.83 0.68
C TYR A 85 22.13 -11.07 0.17
N GLN A 86 22.39 -12.23 0.79
CA GLN A 86 21.71 -13.46 0.45
C GLN A 86 20.21 -13.39 0.83
N ASP A 87 19.89 -12.84 2.01
CA ASP A 87 18.51 -12.71 2.48
C ASP A 87 17.71 -11.74 1.61
N ILE A 88 18.24 -10.54 1.34
CA ILE A 88 17.60 -9.57 0.43
C ILE A 88 17.39 -10.19 -0.95
N THR A 89 18.43 -10.78 -1.55
CA THR A 89 18.34 -11.30 -2.91
C THR A 89 17.32 -12.43 -3.01
N ARG A 90 17.33 -13.35 -2.03
CA ARG A 90 16.35 -14.45 -2.00
C ARG A 90 14.94 -13.93 -1.77
N PHE A 91 14.76 -12.98 -0.88
CA PHE A 91 13.44 -12.43 -0.58
C PHE A 91 12.85 -11.68 -1.78
N ILE A 92 13.65 -10.85 -2.46
CA ILE A 92 13.23 -10.17 -3.68
C ILE A 92 12.87 -11.18 -4.77
N VAL A 93 13.79 -12.11 -5.10
CA VAL A 93 13.62 -12.99 -6.28
C VAL A 93 12.63 -14.12 -6.03
N ARG A 94 12.51 -14.62 -4.80
CA ARG A 94 11.68 -15.81 -4.48
C ARG A 94 10.36 -15.48 -3.79
N VAL A 95 10.20 -14.26 -3.25
CA VAL A 95 8.97 -13.84 -2.55
C VAL A 95 8.37 -12.61 -3.21
N LEU A 96 9.06 -11.47 -3.20
CA LEU A 96 8.44 -10.22 -3.65
C LEU A 96 8.11 -10.23 -5.14
N ILE A 97 9.08 -10.53 -6.04
CA ILE A 97 8.84 -10.49 -7.49
C ILE A 97 7.74 -11.48 -7.91
N PRO A 98 7.77 -12.77 -7.50
CA PRO A 98 6.73 -13.72 -7.90
C PRO A 98 5.32 -13.32 -7.44
N PHE A 99 5.17 -12.91 -6.17
CA PHE A 99 3.87 -12.50 -5.64
C PHE A 99 3.42 -11.17 -6.23
N ALA A 100 4.31 -10.18 -6.37
CA ALA A 100 4.01 -8.90 -6.99
C ALA A 100 3.59 -9.05 -8.46
N LEU A 101 4.17 -10.02 -9.18
CA LEU A 101 3.75 -10.34 -10.55
C LEU A 101 2.32 -10.91 -10.57
N ILE A 102 2.00 -11.87 -9.70
CA ILE A 102 0.65 -12.45 -9.61
C ILE A 102 -0.38 -11.38 -9.27
N ILE A 103 -0.11 -10.57 -8.24
CA ILE A 103 -0.98 -9.47 -7.82
C ILE A 103 -1.12 -8.44 -8.95
N SER A 104 -0.03 -8.08 -9.64
CA SER A 104 -0.07 -7.12 -10.75
C SER A 104 -0.95 -7.62 -11.89
N LEU A 105 -0.81 -8.89 -12.30
CA LEU A 105 -1.66 -9.50 -13.33
C LEU A 105 -3.13 -9.53 -12.91
N PHE A 106 -3.40 -9.81 -11.64
CA PHE A 106 -4.75 -9.72 -11.09
C PHE A 106 -5.30 -8.29 -11.16
N LEU A 107 -4.55 -7.28 -10.72
CA LEU A 107 -4.95 -5.88 -10.78
C LEU A 107 -5.22 -5.41 -12.22
N ILE A 108 -4.39 -5.83 -13.18
CA ILE A 108 -4.62 -5.59 -14.61
C ILE A 108 -5.95 -6.18 -15.06
N SER A 109 -6.25 -7.42 -14.65
CA SER A 109 -7.54 -8.06 -14.98
C SER A 109 -8.74 -7.32 -14.39
N GLN A 110 -8.54 -6.59 -13.29
CA GLN A 110 -9.58 -5.78 -12.65
C GLN A 110 -9.72 -4.37 -13.25
N GLY A 111 -8.78 -3.93 -14.09
CA GLY A 111 -8.83 -2.62 -14.78
C GLY A 111 -7.71 -1.65 -14.42
N THR A 112 -6.73 -2.06 -13.60
CA THR A 112 -5.55 -1.25 -13.27
C THR A 112 -4.64 -1.18 -14.49
N PRO A 113 -4.25 0.01 -14.98
CA PRO A 113 -3.49 0.11 -16.20
C PRO A 113 -2.03 -0.27 -16.00
N GLN A 114 -1.46 -0.87 -17.05
CA GLN A 114 -0.04 -1.18 -17.15
C GLN A 114 0.46 -0.81 -18.55
N THR A 115 0.79 0.46 -18.76
CA THR A 115 1.25 0.95 -20.07
C THR A 115 2.32 2.02 -19.95
N LEU A 116 3.02 2.32 -21.05
CA LEU A 116 3.98 3.43 -21.15
C LEU A 116 3.44 4.60 -21.98
N LYS A 117 2.15 4.56 -22.38
CA LYS A 117 1.50 5.69 -23.04
C LYS A 117 1.27 6.83 -22.05
N GLY A 118 1.42 8.06 -22.54
CA GLY A 118 1.10 9.28 -21.77
C GLY A 118 -0.37 9.35 -21.37
N ASN A 119 -0.73 10.45 -20.73
CA ASN A 119 -2.09 10.71 -20.29
C ASN A 119 -3.10 10.60 -21.44
N LEU A 120 -4.28 10.07 -21.12
CA LEU A 120 -5.37 9.93 -22.07
C LEU A 120 -6.09 11.26 -22.18
N VAL A 121 -6.18 11.82 -23.39
CA VAL A 121 -7.00 13.01 -23.66
C VAL A 121 -8.30 12.55 -24.31
N ILE A 122 -9.41 12.70 -23.59
CA ILE A 122 -10.74 12.31 -24.07
C ILE A 122 -11.65 13.53 -24.20
N GLU A 123 -12.58 13.48 -25.14
CA GLU A 123 -13.69 14.43 -25.22
C GLU A 123 -14.90 13.81 -24.51
N THR A 124 -15.40 14.50 -23.50
CA THR A 124 -16.55 14.05 -22.71
C THR A 124 -17.85 14.18 -23.50
N LEU A 125 -18.92 13.53 -23.04
CA LEU A 125 -20.25 13.64 -23.64
C LEU A 125 -20.78 15.09 -23.70
N SER A 126 -20.28 15.97 -22.83
CA SER A 126 -20.60 17.40 -22.81
C SER A 126 -19.70 18.24 -23.74
N GLY A 127 -18.82 17.61 -24.53
CA GLY A 127 -17.88 18.29 -25.44
C GLY A 127 -16.65 18.90 -24.77
N VAL A 128 -16.46 18.67 -23.47
CA VAL A 128 -15.28 19.18 -22.72
C VAL A 128 -14.14 18.19 -22.83
N LYS A 129 -12.92 18.66 -23.12
CA LYS A 129 -11.71 17.83 -23.08
C LYS A 129 -11.28 17.56 -21.64
N GLN A 130 -11.03 16.30 -21.33
CA GLN A 130 -10.50 15.85 -20.05
C GLN A 130 -9.20 15.09 -20.28
N THR A 131 -8.19 15.41 -19.48
CA THR A 131 -6.93 14.67 -19.41
C THR A 131 -6.98 13.72 -18.23
N ILE A 132 -6.79 12.42 -18.48
CA ILE A 132 -6.80 11.39 -17.45
C ILE A 132 -5.38 10.84 -17.29
N ALA A 133 -4.89 10.86 -16.05
CA ALA A 133 -3.60 10.28 -15.71
C ALA A 133 -3.59 8.78 -16.03
N TYR A 134 -2.51 8.32 -16.66
CA TYR A 134 -2.34 6.93 -17.09
C TYR A 134 -0.89 6.49 -16.86
N GLY A 135 -0.56 5.22 -17.12
CA GLY A 135 0.82 4.76 -16.96
C GLY A 135 0.98 3.32 -16.44
N PRO A 136 2.18 2.96 -15.98
CA PRO A 136 2.52 1.62 -15.51
C PRO A 136 2.18 1.44 -14.01
N MET A 137 0.88 1.46 -13.69
CA MET A 137 0.39 1.50 -12.31
C MET A 137 0.38 0.11 -11.66
N ALA A 138 -0.11 -0.92 -12.35
CA ALA A 138 -0.35 -2.23 -11.74
C ALA A 138 0.91 -2.89 -11.15
N SER A 139 2.09 -2.66 -11.74
CA SER A 139 3.36 -3.16 -11.20
C SER A 139 3.83 -2.41 -9.96
N LEU A 140 3.50 -1.13 -9.85
CA LEU A 140 3.79 -0.33 -8.65
C LEU A 140 2.81 -0.68 -7.54
N GLU A 141 1.51 -0.75 -7.87
CA GLU A 141 0.43 -1.08 -6.94
C GLU A 141 0.63 -2.44 -6.25
N SER A 142 1.15 -3.43 -6.97
CA SER A 142 1.38 -4.75 -6.38
C SER A 142 2.46 -4.73 -5.30
N ILE A 143 3.62 -4.11 -5.54
CA ILE A 143 4.68 -4.01 -4.53
C ILE A 143 4.36 -2.98 -3.46
N LYS A 144 3.57 -1.94 -3.78
CA LYS A 144 3.05 -0.95 -2.82
C LYS A 144 2.34 -1.63 -1.66
N HIS A 145 1.48 -2.59 -1.95
CA HIS A 145 0.71 -3.31 -0.94
C HIS A 145 1.49 -4.49 -0.36
N LEU A 146 2.11 -5.32 -1.21
CA LEU A 146 2.84 -6.52 -0.76
C LEU A 146 4.02 -6.19 0.15
N GLY A 147 4.74 -5.10 -0.14
CA GLY A 147 5.88 -4.63 0.63
C GLY A 147 5.53 -3.67 1.77
N THR A 148 4.22 -3.47 2.06
CA THR A 148 3.73 -2.51 3.07
C THR A 148 4.37 -1.14 2.91
N ASN A 149 4.29 -0.59 1.69
CA ASN A 149 5.00 0.59 1.22
C ASN A 149 4.10 1.85 1.22
N GLY A 150 2.93 1.77 0.59
CA GLY A 150 1.87 2.80 0.67
C GLY A 150 1.84 3.94 -0.34
N GLY A 151 2.95 4.28 -0.99
CA GLY A 151 2.99 5.40 -1.94
C GLY A 151 2.29 5.11 -3.26
N GLY A 152 1.23 5.85 -3.58
CA GLY A 152 0.43 5.66 -4.80
C GLY A 152 1.11 6.19 -6.06
N PHE A 153 0.69 5.70 -7.23
CA PHE A 153 1.12 6.26 -8.51
C PHE A 153 0.51 7.65 -8.73
N LEU A 154 -0.71 7.86 -8.25
CA LEU A 154 -1.54 9.05 -8.35
C LEU A 154 -1.71 9.68 -6.97
N GLY A 155 -1.98 10.98 -6.93
CA GLY A 155 -2.08 11.74 -5.67
C GLY A 155 -3.18 11.23 -4.72
N ALA A 156 -4.28 10.71 -5.25
CA ALA A 156 -5.38 10.14 -4.46
C ALA A 156 -5.17 8.64 -4.13
N ASN A 157 -4.02 8.06 -4.51
CA ASN A 157 -3.58 6.74 -4.09
C ASN A 157 -4.64 5.65 -4.42
N ALA A 158 -4.85 4.67 -3.54
CA ALA A 158 -5.83 3.59 -3.71
C ALA A 158 -7.30 4.06 -3.75
N SER A 159 -7.60 5.34 -3.54
CA SER A 159 -8.95 5.85 -3.81
C SER A 159 -9.15 6.11 -5.31
N THR A 160 -8.09 6.14 -6.12
CA THR A 160 -8.20 6.38 -7.56
C THR A 160 -8.70 5.14 -8.31
N PRO A 161 -9.68 5.24 -9.23
CA PRO A 161 -10.18 4.10 -10.01
C PRO A 161 -9.13 3.30 -10.75
N PHE A 162 -8.04 3.92 -11.19
CA PHE A 162 -6.98 3.20 -11.87
C PHE A 162 -5.99 2.50 -10.96
N GLU A 163 -5.91 2.84 -9.67
CA GLU A 163 -5.09 2.08 -8.72
C GLU A 163 -5.88 0.94 -8.09
N ASN A 164 -7.16 1.16 -7.80
CA ASN A 164 -8.04 0.19 -7.15
C ASN A 164 -9.44 0.20 -7.81
N PRO A 165 -9.61 -0.48 -8.96
CA PRO A 165 -10.80 -0.35 -9.80
C PRO A 165 -12.07 -0.97 -9.23
N THR A 166 -11.98 -2.07 -8.49
CA THR A 166 -13.13 -2.89 -8.08
C THR A 166 -13.08 -3.24 -6.60
N TYR A 167 -14.21 -3.73 -6.06
CA TYR A 167 -14.22 -4.28 -4.70
C TYR A 167 -13.26 -5.48 -4.56
N TRP A 168 -13.03 -6.23 -5.64
CA TRP A 168 -12.08 -7.35 -5.64
C TRP A 168 -10.62 -6.89 -5.62
N SER A 169 -10.25 -5.84 -6.37
CA SER A 169 -8.90 -5.26 -6.25
C SER A 169 -8.69 -4.75 -4.83
N ASN A 170 -9.69 -4.10 -4.23
CA ASN A 170 -9.59 -3.59 -2.87
C ASN A 170 -9.33 -4.71 -1.85
N TYR A 171 -10.02 -5.84 -1.97
CA TYR A 171 -9.73 -7.01 -1.13
C TYR A 171 -8.33 -7.57 -1.38
N ALA A 172 -7.89 -7.68 -2.64
CA ALA A 172 -6.56 -8.19 -2.95
C ALA A 172 -5.44 -7.28 -2.44
N GLU A 173 -5.58 -5.96 -2.56
CA GLU A 173 -4.68 -4.96 -1.99
C GLU A 173 -4.64 -5.05 -0.46
N ALA A 174 -5.81 -5.10 0.18
CA ALA A 174 -5.92 -5.25 1.63
C ALA A 174 -5.28 -6.55 2.15
N LEU A 175 -5.52 -7.67 1.47
CA LEU A 175 -4.90 -8.95 1.79
C LEU A 175 -3.37 -8.91 1.59
N SER A 176 -2.90 -8.21 0.56
CA SER A 176 -1.46 -8.10 0.25
C SER A 176 -0.70 -7.38 1.36
N MET A 177 -1.29 -6.34 1.98
CA MET A 177 -0.70 -5.65 3.13
C MET A 177 -0.48 -6.60 4.33
N MET A 178 -1.40 -7.54 4.54
CA MET A 178 -1.37 -8.45 5.70
C MET A 178 -0.53 -9.71 5.46
N LEU A 179 -0.33 -10.08 4.19
CA LEU A 179 0.18 -11.40 3.81
C LEU A 179 1.54 -11.71 4.41
N ILE A 180 2.53 -10.84 4.17
CA ILE A 180 3.90 -11.08 4.64
C ILE A 180 4.02 -10.85 6.15
N PRO A 181 3.54 -9.72 6.74
CA PRO A 181 3.60 -9.54 8.19
C PRO A 181 2.89 -10.64 8.97
N GLY A 182 1.72 -11.08 8.51
CA GLY A 182 1.00 -12.21 9.11
C GLY A 182 1.77 -13.53 9.01
N SER A 183 2.41 -13.80 7.86
CA SER A 183 3.23 -15.00 7.68
C SER A 183 4.46 -15.03 8.61
N LEU A 184 5.03 -13.88 8.98
CA LEU A 184 6.20 -13.81 9.86
C LEU A 184 5.91 -14.35 11.26
N VAL A 185 4.70 -14.13 11.78
CA VAL A 185 4.31 -14.67 13.10
C VAL A 185 4.37 -16.19 13.09
N PHE A 186 3.88 -16.82 12.02
CA PHE A 186 3.93 -18.27 11.84
C PHE A 186 5.35 -18.76 11.53
N LEU A 187 6.15 -17.98 10.79
CA LEU A 187 7.57 -18.29 10.57
C LEU A 187 8.33 -18.31 11.90
N PHE A 188 8.16 -17.31 12.76
CA PHE A 188 8.72 -17.29 14.10
C PHE A 188 8.31 -18.53 14.90
N GLY A 189 7.02 -18.89 14.88
CA GLY A 189 6.52 -20.10 15.54
C GLY A 189 7.15 -21.39 15.02
N ARG A 190 7.45 -21.47 13.73
CA ARG A 190 8.15 -22.61 13.13
C ARG A 190 9.63 -22.61 13.47
N MET A 191 10.27 -21.45 13.58
CA MET A 191 11.68 -21.33 13.95
C MET A 191 11.94 -21.71 15.42
N LEU A 192 10.94 -21.62 16.30
CA LEU A 192 11.03 -22.06 17.70
C LEU A 192 10.98 -23.59 17.89
N LYS A 193 10.49 -24.36 16.91
CA LYS A 193 10.41 -25.83 16.99
C LYS A 193 11.25 -26.49 15.91
N THR A 194 11.89 -27.60 16.27
CA THR A 194 12.67 -28.42 15.34
C THR A 194 11.82 -29.22 14.34
N LYS A 195 10.49 -29.31 14.57
CA LYS A 195 9.53 -30.02 13.71
C LYS A 195 8.69 -29.02 12.92
N LEU A 196 8.08 -29.46 11.81
CA LEU A 196 7.15 -28.70 10.95
C LEU A 196 5.87 -28.17 11.65
N GLN A 197 5.77 -28.25 12.99
CA GLN A 197 4.65 -27.78 13.79
C GLN A 197 4.87 -26.35 14.27
N ILE A 198 3.80 -25.56 14.29
CA ILE A 198 3.83 -24.17 14.76
C ILE A 198 3.87 -24.15 16.30
N HIS A 199 4.81 -23.42 16.90
CA HIS A 199 4.88 -23.27 18.36
C HIS A 199 3.66 -22.51 18.90
N PRO A 200 3.08 -22.91 20.05
CA PRO A 200 1.90 -22.25 20.62
C PRO A 200 2.05 -20.74 20.86
N HIS A 201 3.27 -20.26 21.12
CA HIS A 201 3.53 -18.83 21.33
C HIS A 201 3.20 -17.99 20.08
N ALA A 202 3.44 -18.50 18.86
CA ALA A 202 3.06 -17.78 17.65
C ALA A 202 1.54 -17.65 17.53
N ILE A 203 0.79 -18.68 17.94
CA ILE A 203 -0.67 -18.63 17.98
C ILE A 203 -1.12 -17.58 18.99
N MET A 204 -0.51 -17.52 20.18
CA MET A 204 -0.83 -16.51 21.19
C MET A 204 -0.58 -15.09 20.69
N ILE A 205 0.57 -14.84 20.04
CA ILE A 205 0.89 -13.54 19.44
C ILE A 205 -0.13 -13.18 18.36
N PHE A 206 -0.42 -14.11 17.45
CA PHE A 206 -1.40 -13.91 16.38
C PHE A 206 -2.79 -13.57 16.94
N VAL A 207 -3.27 -14.34 17.93
CA VAL A 207 -4.58 -14.10 18.56
C VAL A 207 -4.61 -12.74 19.26
N ALA A 208 -3.56 -12.34 19.97
CA ALA A 208 -3.49 -11.02 20.61
C ALA A 208 -3.57 -9.89 19.58
N MET A 209 -2.77 -9.96 18.51
CA MET A 209 -2.81 -8.98 17.42
C MET A 209 -4.18 -8.95 16.73
N PHE A 210 -4.77 -10.12 16.48
CA PHE A 210 -6.07 -10.25 15.83
C PHE A 210 -7.20 -9.69 16.68
N VAL A 211 -7.23 -9.95 17.99
CA VAL A 211 -8.23 -9.39 18.90
C VAL A 211 -8.15 -7.87 18.96
N MET A 212 -6.93 -7.31 19.03
CA MET A 212 -6.74 -5.85 18.97
C MET A 212 -7.25 -5.28 17.64
N PHE A 213 -6.85 -5.88 16.52
CA PHE A 213 -7.30 -5.48 15.18
C PHE A 213 -8.83 -5.48 15.06
N ILE A 214 -9.50 -6.55 15.53
CA ILE A 214 -10.96 -6.63 15.50
C ILE A 214 -11.60 -5.56 16.39
N GLY A 215 -11.06 -5.30 17.59
CA GLY A 215 -11.58 -4.24 18.48
C GLY A 215 -11.53 -2.86 17.83
N PHE A 216 -10.42 -2.53 17.19
CA PHE A 216 -10.24 -1.30 16.43
C PHE A 216 -11.16 -1.24 15.20
N LEU A 217 -11.22 -2.30 14.41
CA LEU A 217 -12.09 -2.38 13.23
C LEU A 217 -13.56 -2.20 13.59
N VAL A 218 -14.06 -2.90 14.61
CA VAL A 218 -15.45 -2.77 15.08
C VAL A 218 -15.73 -1.34 15.55
N THR A 219 -14.77 -0.72 16.25
CA THR A 219 -14.90 0.68 16.69
C THR A 219 -15.02 1.61 15.49
N CYS A 220 -14.10 1.52 14.52
CA CYS A 220 -14.11 2.34 13.30
C CYS A 220 -15.41 2.14 12.49
N LEU A 221 -15.84 0.90 12.27
CA LEU A 221 -17.10 0.59 11.60
C LEU A 221 -18.28 1.23 12.32
N TYR A 222 -18.38 1.06 13.65
CA TYR A 222 -19.50 1.58 14.42
C TYR A 222 -19.66 3.10 14.29
N VAL A 223 -18.56 3.84 14.43
CA VAL A 223 -18.58 5.31 14.37
C VAL A 223 -18.76 5.84 12.95
N GLU A 224 -18.15 5.19 11.94
CA GLU A 224 -18.36 5.60 10.54
C GLU A 224 -19.78 5.29 10.07
N PHE A 225 -20.40 4.20 10.50
CA PHE A 225 -21.82 3.94 10.22
C PHE A 225 -22.76 4.88 10.99
N ALA A 226 -22.39 5.34 12.18
CA ALA A 226 -23.14 6.36 12.91
C ALA A 226 -23.17 7.71 12.17
N GLY A 227 -22.13 8.01 11.37
CA GLY A 227 -22.13 9.15 10.46
C GLY A 227 -21.86 10.49 11.12
N ASN A 228 -22.26 11.57 10.44
CA ASN A 228 -22.07 12.94 10.90
C ASN A 228 -23.40 13.54 11.41
N PRO A 229 -23.52 13.87 12.71
CA PRO A 229 -24.74 14.45 13.27
C PRO A 229 -25.20 15.73 12.56
N VAL A 230 -24.27 16.54 12.06
CA VAL A 230 -24.60 17.77 11.32
C VAL A 230 -25.33 17.44 10.02
N LEU A 231 -24.92 16.39 9.30
CA LEU A 231 -25.60 15.95 8.08
C LEU A 231 -26.99 15.39 8.38
N HIS A 232 -27.14 14.68 9.50
CA HIS A 232 -28.45 14.19 9.94
C HIS A 232 -29.41 15.34 10.27
N HIS A 233 -28.92 16.41 10.90
CA HIS A 233 -29.71 17.63 11.13
C HIS A 233 -30.14 18.34 9.84
N LEU A 234 -29.39 18.18 8.76
CA LEU A 234 -29.76 18.67 7.42
C LEU A 234 -30.70 17.72 6.66
N GLY A 235 -31.13 16.61 7.27
CA GLY A 235 -32.03 15.63 6.67
C GLY A 235 -31.34 14.59 5.79
N ILE A 236 -30.00 14.56 5.77
CA ILE A 236 -29.23 13.55 5.04
C ILE A 236 -29.02 12.35 5.96
N ALA A 237 -29.68 11.24 5.67
CA ALA A 237 -29.55 10.01 6.44
C ALA A 237 -28.37 9.14 5.95
N GLY A 238 -27.85 8.27 6.83
CA GLY A 238 -26.79 7.32 6.53
C GLY A 238 -25.51 7.56 7.32
N GLY A 239 -24.50 6.74 7.05
CA GLY A 239 -23.18 6.90 7.68
C GLY A 239 -22.28 7.89 6.94
N ASN A 240 -21.03 7.98 7.39
CA ASN A 240 -20.08 8.97 6.92
C ASN A 240 -19.48 8.59 5.55
N MET A 241 -20.04 9.17 4.49
CA MET A 241 -19.53 9.03 3.12
C MET A 241 -18.51 10.11 2.73
N GLU A 242 -18.24 11.09 3.60
CA GLU A 242 -17.21 12.10 3.34
C GLU A 242 -15.83 11.42 3.24
N GLY A 243 -15.09 11.77 2.18
CA GLY A 243 -13.82 11.15 1.84
C GLY A 243 -13.86 9.67 1.45
N LYS A 244 -15.05 9.06 1.22
CA LYS A 244 -15.19 7.64 0.84
C LYS A 244 -15.53 7.46 -0.63
N GLU A 245 -15.12 6.32 -1.17
CA GLU A 245 -15.48 5.91 -2.53
C GLU A 245 -16.76 5.08 -2.55
N THR A 246 -17.65 5.36 -3.51
CA THR A 246 -18.90 4.61 -3.68
C THR A 246 -18.68 3.13 -4.03
N ARG A 247 -17.54 2.81 -4.66
CA ARG A 247 -17.09 1.44 -4.97
C ARG A 247 -16.92 0.57 -3.73
N PHE A 248 -16.52 1.19 -2.61
CA PHE A 248 -16.13 0.49 -1.39
C PHE A 248 -17.17 0.69 -0.27
N GLY A 249 -17.81 1.87 -0.26
CA GLY A 249 -18.72 2.27 0.80
C GLY A 249 -18.03 2.31 2.17
N ILE A 250 -18.83 2.51 3.21
CA ILE A 250 -18.33 2.70 4.58
C ILE A 250 -17.57 1.46 5.08
N GLY A 251 -18.12 0.27 4.85
CA GLY A 251 -17.59 -0.98 5.40
C GLY A 251 -16.18 -1.30 4.91
N LEU A 252 -15.96 -1.27 3.58
CA LEU A 252 -14.64 -1.58 3.03
C LEU A 252 -13.64 -0.44 3.22
N SER A 253 -14.09 0.81 3.27
CA SER A 253 -13.22 1.93 3.65
C SER A 253 -12.74 1.80 5.10
N ALA A 254 -13.63 1.57 6.06
CA ALA A 254 -13.23 1.37 7.46
C ALA A 254 -12.27 0.17 7.61
N LEU A 255 -12.56 -0.95 6.93
CA LEU A 255 -11.67 -2.11 6.91
C LEU A 255 -10.28 -1.76 6.35
N PHE A 256 -10.22 -1.03 5.24
CA PHE A 256 -8.97 -0.65 4.60
C PHE A 256 -8.17 0.35 5.45
N THR A 257 -8.84 1.34 6.05
CA THR A 257 -8.25 2.25 7.04
C THR A 257 -7.61 1.47 8.19
N THR A 258 -8.33 0.55 8.83
CA THR A 258 -7.76 -0.22 9.95
C THR A 258 -6.59 -1.11 9.50
N ILE A 259 -6.64 -1.69 8.30
CA ILE A 259 -5.54 -2.52 7.77
C ILE A 259 -4.32 -1.65 7.45
N THR A 260 -4.48 -0.58 6.68
CA THR A 260 -3.34 0.22 6.20
C THR A 260 -2.58 0.88 7.35
N THR A 261 -3.26 1.27 8.43
CA THR A 261 -2.63 1.84 9.63
C THR A 261 -2.01 0.76 10.53
N ALA A 262 -2.71 -0.37 10.76
CA ALA A 262 -2.20 -1.45 11.61
C ALA A 262 -0.98 -2.17 11.03
N PHE A 263 -0.93 -2.32 9.70
CA PHE A 263 0.17 -2.97 8.98
C PHE A 263 1.19 -1.97 8.43
N THR A 264 1.16 -0.71 8.92
CA THR A 264 2.10 0.36 8.60
C THR A 264 2.34 0.53 7.10
N THR A 265 1.30 0.35 6.29
CA THR A 265 1.41 0.46 4.83
C THR A 265 1.27 1.90 4.39
N GLY A 266 0.24 2.63 4.84
CA GLY A 266 0.05 4.04 4.46
C GLY A 266 -0.59 4.26 3.09
N THR A 267 -1.07 3.21 2.42
CA THR A 267 -1.98 3.33 1.26
C THR A 267 -3.34 3.82 1.74
N VAL A 268 -4.02 4.67 0.97
CA VAL A 268 -5.26 5.32 1.40
C VAL A 268 -6.31 5.16 0.31
N ASN A 269 -7.39 4.40 0.58
CA ASN A 269 -8.53 4.26 -0.33
C ASN A 269 -9.71 5.18 0.05
N ASN A 270 -9.60 5.89 1.17
CA ASN A 270 -10.52 6.91 1.63
C ASN A 270 -9.77 7.95 2.47
N MET A 271 -10.12 9.22 2.36
CA MET A 271 -9.39 10.28 3.05
C MET A 271 -9.58 10.17 4.57
N HIS A 272 -8.48 9.93 5.30
CA HIS A 272 -8.53 9.74 6.76
C HIS A 272 -8.90 11.01 7.51
N ASP A 273 -8.57 12.18 6.96
CA ASP A 273 -8.93 13.49 7.53
C ASP A 273 -10.46 13.73 7.52
N SER A 274 -11.17 13.00 6.66
CA SER A 274 -12.64 13.02 6.55
C SER A 274 -13.32 11.93 7.38
N LEU A 275 -12.57 11.12 8.13
CA LEU A 275 -13.16 10.16 9.07
C LEU A 275 -13.84 10.91 10.23
N THR A 276 -14.75 10.24 10.91
CA THR A 276 -15.27 10.71 12.19
C THR A 276 -14.13 10.81 13.21
N PRO A 277 -14.24 11.64 14.27
CA PRO A 277 -13.13 11.84 15.21
C PRO A 277 -12.58 10.54 15.82
N LEU A 278 -13.46 9.61 16.19
CA LEU A 278 -13.05 8.28 16.67
C LEU A 278 -12.60 7.37 15.53
N GLY A 279 -13.17 7.48 14.34
CA GLY A 279 -12.75 6.72 13.17
C GLY A 279 -11.32 7.02 12.75
N GLY A 280 -10.91 8.29 12.81
CA GLY A 280 -9.53 8.74 12.55
C GLY A 280 -8.56 8.58 13.73
N MET A 281 -9.07 8.34 14.95
CA MET A 281 -8.26 8.00 16.13
C MET A 281 -7.78 6.54 16.08
N VAL A 282 -8.61 5.66 15.50
CA VAL A 282 -8.32 4.22 15.30
C VAL A 282 -7.25 4.04 14.22
#